data_AF-A0A8H6YI62-F1
#
_entry.id   AF-A0A8H6YI62-F1
#
_cell.length_a   1.000
_cell.length_b   1.000
_cell.length_c   1.000
_cell.angle_alpha   90.00
_cell.angle_beta   90.00
_cell.angle_gamma   90.00
#
_symmetry.space_group_name_H-M   'P 1'
#
loop_
_entity.id
_entity.type
_entity.pdbx_description
1 polymer ?
#
loop_
_entity_poly.entity_id
_entity_poly.type
_entity_poly.pdbx_seq_one_letter_code
_entity_poly.pdbx_strand_id
1 'polypeptide(L)'
;MSADFGLTASGVPVSEADCRACSDPCEDGHGEYPPRFTVDMETQMLGSVRPFRRQIMVSTGTTDWDREITRTSGSLASYISGAHHKIAAAPSAVKSDVAPIPGIFNASDSTAIAILNGSHKTISDDHELETVLVFPDFMIVAGIPSSPQGAKMLWNSALDPRIPRILGSTPDETAFNTWVLPYSCVITLCSHKRRDNRCGISAPKLERVFTDSLHRRGWTVDTQIEHIIDPPLERFSGTSEQKDAHVIETLKTLQTAKKALILFNSHMGGHRYAGNCIVSYYINSFVPRAQMNE
;
A
#
# COMPACT_ATOMS: atom_id res chain seq x y z
N MET A 1 -10.28 37.96 -6.16
CA MET A 1 -11.08 36.81 -5.69
C MET A 1 -10.22 35.57 -5.86
N SER A 2 -9.39 35.24 -4.87
CA SER A 2 -8.64 33.99 -4.86
C SER A 2 -9.62 32.88 -4.56
N ALA A 3 -9.86 32.01 -5.52
CA ALA A 3 -10.60 30.78 -5.27
C ALA A 3 -9.83 29.99 -4.21
N ASP A 4 -10.49 29.78 -3.08
CA ASP A 4 -10.00 29.03 -1.93
C ASP A 4 -9.92 27.55 -2.36
N PHE A 5 -8.79 27.14 -2.95
CA PHE A 5 -8.54 25.77 -3.39
C PHE A 5 -7.90 24.91 -2.27
N GLY A 6 -7.99 25.37 -1.02
CA GLY A 6 -7.42 24.68 0.14
C GLY A 6 -8.22 23.45 0.60
N LEU A 7 -7.59 22.62 1.44
CA LEU A 7 -8.20 21.47 2.11
C LEU A 7 -9.55 21.81 2.79
N THR A 8 -9.69 23.03 3.33
CA THR A 8 -10.92 23.55 3.94
C THR A 8 -12.09 23.62 2.94
N ALA A 9 -11.85 24.05 1.69
CA ALA A 9 -12.87 24.09 0.65
C ALA A 9 -13.32 22.69 0.21
N SER A 10 -12.49 21.67 0.46
CA SER A 10 -12.83 20.25 0.26
C SER A 10 -13.51 19.62 1.47
N GLY A 11 -13.91 20.41 2.47
CA GLY A 11 -14.57 19.92 3.70
C GLY A 11 -13.64 19.16 4.64
N VAL A 12 -12.31 19.18 4.39
CA VAL A 12 -11.33 18.60 5.30
C VAL A 12 -11.17 19.55 6.48
N PRO A 13 -11.39 19.10 7.73
CA PRO A 13 -11.23 19.96 8.90
C PRO A 13 -9.75 20.28 9.10
N VAL A 14 -9.33 21.48 8.70
CA VAL A 14 -8.00 22.03 8.98
C VAL A 14 -8.06 22.92 10.21
N SER A 15 -7.02 22.91 11.03
CA SER A 15 -6.87 23.78 12.20
C SER A 15 -5.44 24.31 12.22
N GLU A 16 -5.30 25.62 12.36
CA GLU A 16 -4.00 26.27 12.60
C GLU A 16 -3.65 26.30 14.09
N ALA A 17 -4.59 25.95 14.98
CA ALA A 17 -4.31 25.80 16.40
C ALA A 17 -3.37 24.61 16.65
N ASP A 18 -2.30 24.83 17.41
CA ASP A 18 -1.17 23.91 17.62
C ASP A 18 -1.58 22.52 18.18
N CYS A 19 -2.76 22.40 18.80
CA CYS A 19 -3.48 21.14 19.03
C CYS A 19 -4.85 21.47 19.64
N ARG A 20 -5.97 21.13 18.99
CA ARG A 20 -7.32 21.41 19.56
C ARG A 20 -7.64 20.66 20.86
N ALA A 21 -6.85 19.66 21.21
CA ALA A 21 -7.11 18.75 22.33
C ALA A 21 -6.08 18.83 23.46
N CYS A 22 -5.04 19.65 23.32
CA CYS A 22 -3.93 19.71 24.27
C CYS A 22 -4.03 20.95 25.15
N SER A 23 -3.49 20.88 26.37
CA SER A 23 -3.23 22.05 27.20
C SER A 23 -2.20 22.99 26.56
N ASP A 24 -2.16 24.25 26.98
CA ASP A 24 -1.07 25.19 26.65
C ASP A 24 -0.32 25.53 27.95
N PRO A 25 0.93 25.08 28.13
CA PRO A 25 1.74 24.28 27.20
C PRO A 25 1.25 22.83 27.05
N CYS A 26 1.50 22.24 25.89
CA CYS A 26 1.13 20.84 25.61
C CYS A 26 2.04 19.89 26.38
N GLU A 27 1.46 19.12 27.30
CA GLU A 27 2.19 18.11 28.08
C GLU A 27 2.12 16.70 27.48
N ASP A 28 1.34 16.51 26.39
CA ASP A 28 1.14 15.20 25.74
C ASP A 28 2.39 14.68 25.01
N GLY A 29 3.47 15.46 24.97
CA GLY A 29 4.78 15.02 24.49
C GLY A 29 4.78 14.61 23.01
N HIS A 30 3.89 15.17 22.19
CA HIS A 30 3.96 15.03 20.75
C HIS A 30 5.09 15.93 20.23
N GLY A 31 6.23 15.31 19.88
CA GLY A 31 7.41 16.08 19.48
C GLY A 31 7.13 16.99 18.29
N GLU A 32 7.49 18.27 18.40
CA GLU A 32 7.37 19.23 17.31
C GLU A 32 8.22 18.86 16.09
N TYR A 33 7.86 19.41 14.93
CA TYR A 33 8.72 19.36 13.76
C TYR A 33 9.95 20.27 13.96
N PRO A 34 11.12 19.91 13.41
CA PRO A 34 12.29 20.79 13.45
C PRO A 34 11.97 22.16 12.82
N PRO A 35 12.57 23.27 13.28
CA PRO A 35 12.24 24.62 12.81
C PRO A 35 12.36 24.86 11.29
N ARG A 36 13.13 24.03 10.58
CA ARG A 36 13.32 24.12 9.11
C ARG A 36 12.47 23.11 8.33
N PHE A 37 11.51 22.47 8.99
CA PHE A 37 10.60 21.54 8.35
C PHE A 37 9.52 22.33 7.61
N THR A 38 9.60 22.38 6.29
CA THR A 38 8.63 23.08 5.44
C THR A 38 7.91 22.11 4.53
N VAL A 39 6.61 22.37 4.35
CA VAL A 39 5.73 21.60 3.47
C VAL A 39 5.03 22.54 2.50
N ASP A 40 4.82 22.07 1.27
CA ASP A 40 4.04 22.80 0.28
C ASP A 40 2.56 22.70 0.64
N MET A 41 1.96 23.85 0.99
CA MET A 41 0.55 24.01 1.35
C MET A 41 -0.26 24.69 0.24
N GLU A 42 0.35 25.03 -0.88
CA GLU A 42 -0.25 25.86 -1.93
C GLU A 42 -0.58 25.07 -3.19
N THR A 43 0.24 24.06 -3.55
CA THR A 43 0.03 23.33 -4.80
C THR A 43 -1.09 22.30 -4.70
N GLN A 44 -1.81 22.12 -5.81
CA GLN A 44 -2.93 21.19 -5.89
C GLN A 44 -2.45 19.73 -5.83
N MET A 45 -2.81 19.04 -4.73
CA MET A 45 -2.46 17.64 -4.51
C MET A 45 -3.37 16.67 -5.26
N LEU A 46 -4.66 16.98 -5.37
CA LEU A 46 -5.65 16.12 -6.02
C LEU A 46 -5.27 15.85 -7.48
N GLY A 47 -5.18 14.57 -7.85
CA GLY A 47 -4.82 14.15 -9.21
C GLY A 47 -3.32 14.15 -9.53
N SER A 48 -2.45 14.45 -8.55
CA SER A 48 -0.99 14.45 -8.78
C SER A 48 -0.35 13.05 -8.83
N VAL A 49 -1.04 12.03 -8.32
CA VAL A 49 -0.57 10.63 -8.31
C VAL A 49 -0.82 10.00 -9.69
N ARG A 50 0.20 9.33 -10.23
CA ARG A 50 0.08 8.59 -11.50
C ARG A 50 -0.75 7.31 -11.29
N PRO A 51 -1.72 7.00 -12.17
CA PRO A 51 -2.46 5.75 -12.11
C PRO A 51 -1.55 4.52 -12.22
N PHE A 52 -1.75 3.57 -11.32
CA PHE A 52 -1.10 2.25 -11.35
C PHE A 52 -2.15 1.16 -11.16
N ARG A 53 -1.85 -0.02 -11.67
CA ARG A 53 -2.71 -1.20 -11.50
C ARG A 53 -2.55 -1.81 -10.12
N ARG A 54 -1.30 -2.06 -9.76
CA ARG A 54 -0.91 -2.70 -8.51
C ARG A 54 0.14 -1.86 -7.81
N GLN A 55 0.03 -1.82 -6.50
CA GLN A 55 1.11 -1.39 -5.63
C GLN A 55 1.64 -2.62 -4.92
N ILE A 56 2.97 -2.75 -4.87
CA ILE A 56 3.62 -3.82 -4.14
C ILE A 56 4.56 -3.27 -3.08
N MET A 57 4.75 -4.03 -2.02
CA MET A 57 5.68 -3.66 -0.96
C MET A 57 6.57 -4.85 -0.55
N VAL A 58 7.87 -4.74 -0.80
CA VAL A 58 8.90 -5.77 -0.53
C VAL A 58 9.42 -5.67 0.91
N SER A 59 9.60 -6.80 1.59
CA SER A 59 9.96 -6.88 3.02
C SER A 59 11.43 -6.65 3.35
N THR A 60 11.94 -5.42 3.26
CA THR A 60 13.37 -5.21 3.52
C THR A 60 13.72 -5.13 5.01
N GLY A 61 12.74 -5.01 5.91
CA GLY A 61 12.96 -4.88 7.35
C GLY A 61 13.69 -3.59 7.77
N THR A 62 13.81 -2.61 6.88
CA THR A 62 14.49 -1.32 7.12
C THR A 62 13.54 -0.16 6.91
N THR A 63 13.91 1.02 7.43
CA THR A 63 13.09 2.23 7.35
C THR A 63 13.66 3.30 6.42
N ASP A 64 14.78 3.01 5.76
CA ASP A 64 15.43 3.88 4.80
C ASP A 64 16.19 3.02 3.78
N TRP A 65 16.33 3.51 2.57
CA TRP A 65 16.82 2.75 1.41
C TRP A 65 17.79 3.57 0.59
N ASP A 66 18.37 2.96 -0.44
CA ASP A 66 19.07 3.72 -1.47
C ASP A 66 18.10 4.64 -2.20
N ARG A 67 18.62 5.81 -2.61
CA ARG A 67 17.82 6.89 -3.23
C ARG A 67 16.93 6.42 -4.39
N GLU A 68 17.31 5.36 -5.10
CA GLU A 68 16.51 4.75 -6.16
C GLU A 68 16.47 3.23 -5.97
N ILE A 69 15.46 2.74 -5.26
CA ILE A 69 15.33 1.32 -4.86
C ILE A 69 15.31 0.35 -6.05
N THR A 70 14.79 0.79 -7.20
CA THR A 70 14.72 -0.01 -8.43
C THR A 70 16.08 -0.15 -9.12
N ARG A 71 17.12 0.51 -8.61
CA ARG A 71 18.50 0.39 -9.06
C ARG A 71 19.43 -0.21 -8.00
N THR A 72 18.91 -0.59 -6.84
CA THR A 72 19.69 -1.31 -5.82
C THR A 72 20.03 -2.70 -6.34
N SER A 73 21.32 -2.93 -6.63
CA SER A 73 21.81 -4.20 -7.15
C SER A 73 21.47 -5.36 -6.21
N GLY A 74 21.07 -6.49 -6.78
CA GLY A 74 20.68 -7.68 -6.00
C GLY A 74 19.32 -7.60 -5.31
N SER A 75 18.63 -6.45 -5.29
CA SER A 75 17.31 -6.35 -4.65
C SER A 75 16.19 -6.91 -5.50
N LEU A 76 15.18 -7.51 -4.85
CA LEU A 76 13.95 -7.94 -5.52
C LEU A 76 13.25 -6.77 -6.25
N ALA A 77 13.25 -5.56 -5.69
CA ALA A 77 12.68 -4.37 -6.32
C ALA A 77 13.32 -4.04 -7.68
N SER A 78 14.66 -4.14 -7.79
CA SER A 78 15.39 -4.00 -9.05
C SER A 78 14.99 -5.07 -10.07
N TYR A 79 14.93 -6.34 -9.64
CA TYR A 79 14.57 -7.44 -10.53
C TYR A 79 13.12 -7.35 -11.03
N ILE A 80 12.16 -6.96 -10.17
CA ILE A 80 10.76 -6.74 -10.57
C ILE A 80 10.67 -5.58 -11.56
N SER A 81 11.37 -4.48 -11.31
CA SER A 81 11.40 -3.34 -12.24
C SER A 81 11.89 -3.77 -13.63
N GLY A 82 12.95 -4.58 -13.67
CA GLY A 82 13.49 -5.14 -14.92
C GLY A 82 12.52 -6.11 -15.62
N ALA A 83 11.80 -6.95 -14.88
CA ALA A 83 10.79 -7.86 -15.42
C ALA A 83 9.59 -7.08 -15.99
N HIS A 84 9.09 -6.09 -15.25
CA HIS A 84 7.96 -5.24 -15.65
C HIS A 84 8.22 -4.52 -16.97
N HIS A 85 9.40 -3.90 -17.13
CA HIS A 85 9.76 -3.18 -18.36
C HIS A 85 9.81 -4.08 -19.60
N LYS A 86 10.17 -5.36 -19.45
CA LYS A 86 10.21 -6.32 -20.56
C LYS A 86 8.82 -6.79 -20.99
N ILE A 87 7.84 -6.74 -20.09
CA ILE A 87 6.51 -7.35 -20.28
C ILE A 87 5.44 -6.29 -20.60
N ALA A 88 5.60 -5.06 -20.11
CA ALA A 88 4.69 -3.94 -20.38
C ALA A 88 4.82 -3.42 -21.83
N ALA A 89 4.48 -4.27 -22.81
CA ALA A 89 4.12 -3.82 -24.14
C ALA A 89 2.78 -3.06 -24.05
N ALA A 90 2.84 -1.78 -24.45
CA ALA A 90 1.79 -0.77 -24.62
C ALA A 90 0.44 -0.95 -23.87
N PRO A 91 0.01 0.02 -23.02
CA PRO A 91 -1.34 0.02 -22.48
C PRO A 91 -2.36 0.14 -23.63
N SER A 92 -3.28 -0.83 -23.75
CA SER A 92 -4.51 -0.60 -24.49
C SER A 92 -5.35 0.38 -23.67
N ALA A 93 -5.36 1.65 -24.07
CA ALA A 93 -6.22 2.65 -23.48
C ALA A 93 -7.68 2.20 -23.65
N VAL A 94 -8.28 1.67 -22.58
CA VAL A 94 -9.72 1.46 -22.53
C VAL A 94 -10.33 2.86 -22.47
N LYS A 95 -11.03 3.27 -23.53
CA LYS A 95 -11.76 4.53 -23.53
C LYS A 95 -12.93 4.38 -22.54
N SER A 96 -12.88 5.14 -21.45
CA SER A 96 -14.04 5.34 -20.57
C SER A 96 -14.90 6.47 -21.13
N ASP A 97 -16.21 6.24 -21.21
CA ASP A 97 -17.20 7.26 -21.61
C ASP A 97 -17.52 8.25 -20.47
N VAL A 98 -16.93 8.05 -19.28
CA VAL A 98 -17.09 8.94 -18.12
C VAL A 98 -15.98 9.98 -18.10
N ALA A 99 -16.34 11.24 -17.93
CA ALA A 99 -15.37 12.33 -17.77
C ALA A 99 -14.40 12.00 -16.61
N PRO A 100 -13.08 12.13 -16.82
CA PRO A 100 -12.10 11.78 -15.80
C PRO A 100 -12.24 12.69 -14.57
N ILE A 101 -12.37 12.10 -13.39
CA ILE A 101 -12.34 12.84 -12.12
C ILE A 101 -10.89 12.89 -11.63
N PRO A 102 -10.31 14.08 -11.39
CA PRO A 102 -8.95 14.20 -10.89
C PRO A 102 -8.71 13.35 -9.63
N GLY A 103 -7.67 12.51 -9.66
CA GLY A 103 -7.30 11.66 -8.52
C GLY A 103 -8.07 10.35 -8.40
N ILE A 104 -9.09 10.12 -9.23
CA ILE A 104 -9.84 8.86 -9.27
C ILE A 104 -9.49 8.14 -10.57
N PHE A 105 -9.00 6.91 -10.46
CA PHE A 105 -8.69 6.07 -11.60
C PHE A 105 -9.08 4.62 -11.31
N ASN A 106 -9.47 3.88 -12.35
CA ASN A 106 -9.66 2.44 -12.22
C ASN A 106 -8.29 1.76 -12.39
N ALA A 107 -7.89 0.94 -11.43
CA ALA A 107 -6.66 0.17 -11.51
C ALA A 107 -6.59 -0.70 -12.79
N SER A 108 -7.74 -1.13 -13.34
CA SER A 108 -7.80 -1.89 -14.59
C SER A 108 -7.30 -1.12 -15.81
N ASP A 109 -7.31 0.20 -15.78
CA ASP A 109 -6.98 1.05 -16.93
C ASP A 109 -5.46 1.26 -17.08
N SER A 110 -4.68 0.79 -16.10
CA SER A 110 -3.22 0.84 -16.09
C SER A 110 -2.63 -0.56 -16.14
N THR A 111 -1.41 -0.65 -16.68
CA THR A 111 -0.55 -1.83 -16.54
C THR A 111 0.63 -1.55 -15.61
N ALA A 112 0.79 -0.30 -15.16
CA ALA A 112 1.92 0.11 -14.33
C ALA A 112 1.86 -0.51 -12.93
N ILE A 113 3.02 -0.80 -12.36
CA ILE A 113 3.16 -1.25 -10.97
C ILE A 113 3.92 -0.19 -10.16
N ALA A 114 3.36 0.20 -9.02
CA ALA A 114 4.06 0.98 -8.02
C ALA A 114 4.89 0.04 -7.13
N ILE A 115 6.21 0.02 -7.35
CA ILE A 115 7.14 -0.81 -6.58
C ILE A 115 7.62 -0.02 -5.37
N LEU A 116 7.42 -0.58 -4.17
CA LEU A 116 7.91 -0.03 -2.92
C LEU A 116 8.71 -1.07 -2.13
N ASN A 117 9.67 -0.61 -1.35
CA ASN A 117 10.22 -1.38 -0.23
C ASN A 117 9.48 -0.97 1.05
N GLY A 118 9.29 -1.91 1.96
CA GLY A 118 8.59 -1.72 3.22
C GLY A 118 9.44 -2.11 4.43
N SER A 119 9.10 -1.53 5.59
CA SER A 119 9.75 -1.83 6.87
C SER A 119 9.31 -3.13 7.52
N HIS A 120 8.34 -3.84 6.94
CA HIS A 120 7.99 -5.17 7.43
C HIS A 120 9.11 -6.15 7.14
N LYS A 121 9.30 -7.09 8.05
CA LYS A 121 10.16 -8.26 7.86
C LYS A 121 9.43 -9.31 7.04
N THR A 122 10.20 -10.20 6.43
CA THR A 122 9.64 -11.39 5.79
C THR A 122 8.95 -12.26 6.84
N ILE A 123 7.83 -12.89 6.45
CA ILE A 123 7.17 -13.93 7.25
C ILE A 123 7.67 -15.33 6.89
N SER A 124 8.63 -15.43 5.96
CA SER A 124 9.24 -16.71 5.59
C SER A 124 10.18 -17.20 6.71
N ASP A 125 10.23 -18.52 6.91
CA ASP A 125 11.19 -19.14 7.84
C ASP A 125 12.65 -18.92 7.40
N ASP A 126 12.88 -18.85 6.08
CA ASP A 126 14.16 -18.46 5.49
C ASP A 126 14.21 -16.94 5.34
N HIS A 127 15.07 -16.29 6.14
CA HIS A 127 15.25 -14.84 6.16
C HIS A 127 15.92 -14.29 4.89
N GLU A 128 16.47 -15.13 4.02
CA GLU A 128 16.98 -14.72 2.70
C GLU A 128 15.85 -14.61 1.65
N LEU A 129 14.64 -15.06 2.00
CA LEU A 129 13.45 -14.96 1.15
C LEU A 129 12.58 -13.77 1.55
N GLU A 130 12.08 -13.07 0.55
CA GLU A 130 11.24 -11.90 0.70
C GLU A 130 9.75 -12.25 0.80
N THR A 131 9.01 -11.36 1.46
CA THR A 131 7.56 -11.27 1.50
C THR A 131 7.10 -10.00 0.79
N VAL A 132 6.16 -10.14 -0.14
CA VAL A 132 5.59 -9.03 -0.89
C VAL A 132 4.11 -8.87 -0.55
N LEU A 133 3.73 -7.66 -0.15
CA LEU A 133 2.33 -7.25 -0.04
C LEU A 133 1.84 -6.74 -1.39
N VAL A 134 0.64 -7.14 -1.82
CA VAL A 134 0.06 -6.76 -3.11
C VAL A 134 -1.28 -6.07 -2.91
N PHE A 135 -1.37 -4.82 -3.37
CA PHE A 135 -2.56 -3.98 -3.35
C PHE A 135 -3.04 -3.67 -4.77
N PRO A 136 -4.35 -3.53 -5.01
CA PRO A 136 -5.45 -3.54 -4.04
C PRO A 136 -5.96 -4.96 -3.70
N ASP A 137 -5.21 -6.00 -4.06
CA ASP A 137 -5.63 -7.39 -3.95
C ASP A 137 -5.65 -7.89 -2.48
N PHE A 138 -5.04 -7.16 -1.54
CA PHE A 138 -4.94 -7.52 -0.12
C PHE A 138 -4.31 -8.90 0.09
N MET A 139 -3.21 -9.14 -0.63
CA MET A 139 -2.51 -10.43 -0.65
C MET A 139 -1.10 -10.31 -0.09
N ILE A 140 -0.67 -11.38 0.57
CA ILE A 140 0.70 -11.63 0.99
C ILE A 140 1.27 -12.73 0.10
N VAL A 141 2.48 -12.54 -0.42
CA VAL A 141 3.23 -13.54 -1.17
C VAL A 141 4.59 -13.72 -0.49
N ALA A 142 4.86 -14.86 0.13
CA ALA A 142 6.08 -15.10 0.91
C ALA A 142 6.88 -16.29 0.37
N GLY A 143 8.21 -16.22 0.49
CA GLY A 143 9.13 -17.25 -0.03
C GLY A 143 9.77 -16.85 -1.36
N ILE A 144 9.95 -15.55 -1.61
CA ILE A 144 10.43 -15.06 -2.90
C ILE A 144 11.94 -14.78 -2.82
N PRO A 145 12.80 -15.50 -3.56
CA PRO A 145 14.22 -15.17 -3.57
C PRO A 145 14.46 -13.84 -4.31
N SER A 146 15.36 -13.02 -3.78
CA SER A 146 15.87 -11.79 -4.42
C SER A 146 16.73 -12.11 -5.65
N SER A 147 16.09 -12.56 -6.72
CA SER A 147 16.73 -13.01 -7.96
C SER A 147 15.87 -12.72 -9.20
N PRO A 148 16.44 -12.76 -10.43
CA PRO A 148 15.65 -12.64 -11.66
C PRO A 148 14.55 -13.70 -11.78
N GLN A 149 14.82 -14.93 -11.31
CA GLN A 149 13.85 -16.02 -11.34
C GLN A 149 12.71 -15.78 -10.35
N GLY A 150 13.03 -15.35 -9.12
CA GLY A 150 12.02 -14.99 -8.11
C GLY A 150 11.10 -13.86 -8.58
N ALA A 151 11.66 -12.81 -9.19
CA ALA A 151 10.87 -11.72 -9.77
C ALA A 151 9.96 -12.20 -10.91
N LYS A 152 10.44 -13.08 -11.80
CA LYS A 152 9.64 -13.67 -12.88
C LYS A 152 8.50 -14.54 -12.33
N MET A 153 8.77 -15.33 -11.30
CA MET A 153 7.76 -16.14 -10.62
C MET A 153 6.68 -15.29 -9.97
N LEU A 154 7.07 -14.26 -9.21
CA LEU A 154 6.14 -13.31 -8.61
C LEU A 154 5.29 -12.62 -9.67
N TRP A 155 5.89 -12.22 -10.79
CA TRP A 155 5.16 -11.60 -11.90
C TRP A 155 4.07 -12.54 -12.44
N ASN A 156 4.46 -13.76 -12.81
CA ASN A 156 3.59 -14.75 -13.45
C ASN A 156 2.51 -15.32 -12.53
N SER A 157 2.54 -15.04 -11.24
CA SER A 157 1.60 -15.57 -10.27
C SER A 157 0.74 -14.50 -9.62
N ALA A 158 1.30 -13.34 -9.29
CA ALA A 158 0.60 -12.32 -8.50
C ALA A 158 0.48 -10.96 -9.20
N LEU A 159 1.38 -10.61 -10.13
CA LEU A 159 1.47 -9.24 -10.64
C LEU A 159 1.00 -9.04 -12.08
N ASP A 160 0.93 -10.10 -12.90
CA ASP A 160 0.48 -10.00 -14.29
C ASP A 160 -0.99 -9.51 -14.37
N PRO A 161 -1.30 -8.48 -15.18
CA PRO A 161 -2.66 -7.97 -15.32
C PRO A 161 -3.66 -8.97 -15.91
N ARG A 162 -3.18 -10.01 -16.59
CA ARG A 162 -4.02 -11.06 -17.20
C ARG A 162 -4.51 -12.08 -16.18
N ILE A 163 -3.91 -12.10 -14.99
CA ILE A 163 -4.27 -12.99 -13.91
C ILE A 163 -5.43 -12.35 -13.12
N PRO A 164 -6.51 -13.11 -12.82
CA PRO A 164 -7.58 -12.65 -11.95
C PRO A 164 -7.05 -12.13 -10.60
N ARG A 165 -7.64 -11.06 -10.07
CA ARG A 165 -7.14 -10.32 -8.89
C ARG A 165 -7.19 -11.06 -7.54
N ILE A 166 -7.44 -12.36 -7.53
CA ILE A 166 -7.61 -13.14 -6.30
C ILE A 166 -6.78 -14.42 -6.33
N LEU A 167 -6.57 -15.05 -7.49
CA LEU A 167 -5.69 -16.22 -7.62
C LEU A 167 -4.91 -16.20 -8.93
N GLY A 168 -3.58 -16.16 -8.78
CA GLY A 168 -2.64 -16.70 -9.74
C GLY A 168 -3.05 -18.09 -10.20
N SER A 169 -2.86 -18.38 -11.49
CA SER A 169 -2.94 -19.74 -11.99
C SER A 169 -2.17 -20.66 -11.06
N THR A 170 -2.78 -21.77 -10.66
CA THR A 170 -2.13 -22.88 -9.97
C THR A 170 -1.20 -23.60 -10.94
N PRO A 171 0.14 -23.54 -10.78
CA PRO A 171 0.93 -24.73 -10.96
C PRO A 171 1.17 -25.35 -9.58
N ASP A 172 1.07 -26.67 -9.51
CA ASP A 172 1.33 -27.53 -8.34
C ASP A 172 2.76 -27.37 -7.73
N GLU A 173 3.54 -26.38 -8.14
CA GLU A 173 4.95 -26.19 -7.79
C GLU A 173 5.36 -24.70 -7.67
N THR A 174 4.55 -23.85 -7.04
CA THR A 174 5.06 -22.53 -6.65
C THR A 174 5.91 -22.66 -5.38
N ALA A 175 7.19 -22.26 -5.44
CA ALA A 175 8.08 -22.25 -4.27
C ALA A 175 7.75 -21.15 -3.23
N PHE A 176 6.65 -20.43 -3.40
CA PHE A 176 6.15 -19.41 -2.48
C PHE A 176 4.72 -19.75 -2.06
N ASN A 177 4.32 -19.16 -0.94
CA ASN A 177 3.00 -19.32 -0.35
C ASN A 177 2.24 -17.99 -0.35
N THR A 178 0.92 -18.06 -0.42
CA THR A 178 0.05 -16.87 -0.43
C THR A 178 -1.01 -16.90 0.67
N TRP A 179 -1.34 -15.71 1.17
CA TRP A 179 -2.38 -15.50 2.18
C TRP A 179 -3.15 -14.21 1.93
N VAL A 180 -4.38 -14.15 2.44
CA VAL A 180 -5.10 -12.88 2.58
C VAL A 180 -4.42 -12.06 3.68
N LEU A 181 -4.18 -10.79 3.41
CA LEU A 181 -3.60 -9.84 4.36
C LEU A 181 -4.62 -9.54 5.47
N PRO A 182 -4.39 -9.94 6.73
CA PRO A 182 -5.43 -9.99 7.77
C PRO A 182 -5.65 -8.64 8.46
N TYR A 183 -5.83 -7.57 7.68
CA TYR A 183 -5.99 -6.21 8.16
C TYR A 183 -7.18 -5.52 7.50
N SER A 184 -7.97 -4.79 8.29
CA SER A 184 -9.05 -3.92 7.80
C SER A 184 -8.51 -2.80 6.92
N CYS A 185 -7.33 -2.27 7.26
CA CYS A 185 -6.62 -1.31 6.44
C CYS A 185 -5.11 -1.41 6.64
N VAL A 186 -4.37 -0.97 5.61
CA VAL A 186 -2.91 -0.79 5.68
C VAL A 186 -2.59 0.66 5.40
N ILE A 187 -1.87 1.28 6.33
CA ILE A 187 -1.40 2.66 6.24
C ILE A 187 0.09 2.60 5.94
N THR A 188 0.51 3.08 4.77
CA THR A 188 1.94 3.18 4.44
C THR A 188 2.41 4.63 4.51
N LEU A 189 3.53 4.86 5.20
CA LEU A 189 4.11 6.17 5.44
C LEU A 189 5.49 6.26 4.79
N CYS A 190 5.68 7.21 3.88
CA CYS A 190 6.98 7.37 3.25
C CYS A 190 8.00 7.81 4.31
N SER A 191 9.01 7.00 4.59
CA SER A 191 10.11 7.29 5.52
C SER A 191 11.47 7.50 4.83
N HIS A 192 11.49 7.46 3.49
CA HIS A 192 12.70 7.37 2.67
C HIS A 192 13.59 8.63 2.74
N LYS A 193 14.37 8.74 3.82
CA LYS A 193 15.19 9.90 4.17
C LYS A 193 16.24 10.23 3.11
N ARG A 194 16.91 9.23 2.52
CA ARG A 194 17.91 9.47 1.45
C ARG A 194 17.31 10.07 0.19
N ARG A 195 16.00 9.95 0.02
CA ARG A 195 15.26 10.50 -1.11
C ARG A 195 14.60 11.84 -0.76
N ASP A 196 13.94 11.93 0.39
CA ASP A 196 13.34 13.14 0.94
C ASP A 196 13.46 13.14 2.46
N ASN A 197 14.33 13.99 3.00
CA ASN A 197 14.60 14.07 4.43
C ASN A 197 13.33 14.45 5.24
N ARG A 198 12.39 15.18 4.66
CA ARG A 198 11.14 15.54 5.35
C ARG A 198 10.29 14.31 5.62
N CYS A 199 10.21 13.39 4.67
CA CYS A 199 9.54 12.11 4.86
C CYS A 199 10.19 11.28 5.99
N GLY A 200 11.53 11.25 6.05
CA GLY A 200 12.25 10.59 7.15
C GLY A 200 12.01 11.24 8.53
N ILE A 201 11.69 12.53 8.59
CA ILE A 201 11.36 13.25 9.83
C ILE A 201 9.88 13.03 10.22
N SER A 202 8.97 13.03 9.24
CA SER A 202 7.52 13.00 9.53
C SER A 202 6.95 11.62 9.76
N ALA A 203 7.46 10.57 9.09
CA ALA A 203 6.88 9.23 9.20
C ALA A 203 6.78 8.70 10.66
N PRO A 204 7.81 8.80 11.52
CA PRO A 204 7.69 8.32 12.91
C PRO A 204 6.69 9.10 13.76
N LYS A 205 6.51 10.40 13.46
CA LYS A 205 5.51 11.24 14.15
C LYS A 205 4.10 10.87 13.71
N LEU A 206 3.91 10.67 12.39
CA LEU A 206 2.64 10.24 11.81
C LEU A 206 2.23 8.86 12.30
N GLU A 207 3.16 7.90 12.37
CA GLU A 207 2.91 6.57 12.94
C GLU A 207 2.36 6.69 14.36
N ARG A 208 3.06 7.42 15.25
CA ARG A 208 2.59 7.61 16.63
C ARG A 208 1.18 8.20 16.69
N VAL A 209 0.93 9.29 15.96
CA VAL A 209 -0.38 9.96 15.98
C VAL A 209 -1.49 9.07 15.39
N PHE A 210 -1.21 8.31 14.33
CA PHE A 210 -2.17 7.37 13.77
C PHE A 210 -2.46 6.22 14.72
N THR A 211 -1.42 5.62 15.32
CA THR A 211 -1.55 4.59 16.34
C THR A 211 -2.43 5.08 17.50
N ASP A 212 -2.12 6.23 18.08
CA ASP A 212 -2.87 6.79 19.22
C ASP A 212 -4.33 7.14 18.84
N SER A 213 -4.55 7.62 17.62
CA SER A 213 -5.90 7.97 17.11
C SER A 213 -6.77 6.73 16.85
N LEU A 214 -6.15 5.66 16.34
CA LEU A 214 -6.79 4.38 16.08
C LEU A 214 -7.10 3.63 17.38
N HIS A 215 -6.14 3.55 18.31
CA HIS A 215 -6.32 2.94 19.63
C HIS A 215 -7.48 3.59 20.40
N ARG A 216 -7.57 4.93 20.43
CA ARG A 216 -8.69 5.65 21.06
C ARG A 216 -10.06 5.34 20.44
N ARG A 217 -10.10 4.81 19.22
CA ARG A 217 -11.31 4.38 18.51
C ARG A 217 -11.56 2.88 18.57
N GLY A 218 -10.80 2.17 19.41
CA GLY A 218 -10.90 0.73 19.62
C GLY A 218 -10.38 -0.10 18.44
N TRP A 219 -9.38 0.39 17.72
CA TRP A 219 -8.65 -0.38 16.72
C TRP A 219 -7.41 -1.02 17.35
N THR A 220 -7.00 -2.18 16.83
CA THR A 220 -5.68 -2.76 17.07
C THR A 220 -4.74 -2.28 15.97
N VAL A 221 -3.51 -1.90 16.33
CA VAL A 221 -2.51 -1.39 15.38
C VAL A 221 -1.22 -2.18 15.47
N ASP A 222 -0.81 -2.78 14.36
CA ASP A 222 0.47 -3.47 14.23
C ASP A 222 1.44 -2.66 13.37
N THR A 223 2.73 -2.82 13.63
CA THR A 223 3.83 -2.20 12.84
C THR A 223 4.71 -3.22 12.13
N GLN A 224 4.31 -4.49 12.20
CA GLN A 224 4.86 -5.65 11.51
C GLN A 224 3.70 -6.58 11.17
N ILE A 225 3.92 -7.48 10.20
CA ILE A 225 2.94 -8.53 9.91
C ILE A 225 3.03 -9.55 11.04
N GLU A 226 1.91 -9.79 11.74
CA GLU A 226 1.84 -10.84 12.75
C GLU A 226 1.99 -12.23 12.14
N HIS A 227 2.32 -13.22 12.98
CA HIS A 227 2.39 -14.61 12.57
C HIS A 227 1.05 -15.08 12.01
N ILE A 228 1.02 -15.49 10.74
CA ILE A 228 -0.19 -15.98 10.10
C ILE A 228 -0.44 -17.42 10.56
N ILE A 229 -1.57 -17.63 11.24
CA ILE A 229 -1.96 -18.96 11.75
C ILE A 229 -2.64 -19.78 10.65
N ASP A 230 -3.34 -19.11 9.75
CA ASP A 230 -4.06 -19.78 8.67
C ASP A 230 -3.11 -20.47 7.70
N PRO A 231 -3.48 -21.66 7.20
CA PRO A 231 -2.70 -22.33 6.17
C PRO A 231 -2.62 -21.46 4.91
N PRO A 232 -1.53 -21.56 4.15
CA PRO A 232 -1.42 -20.87 2.87
C PRO A 232 -2.53 -21.31 1.92
N LEU A 233 -2.92 -20.41 1.03
CA LEU A 233 -3.97 -20.64 0.04
C LEU A 233 -3.65 -21.82 -0.89
N GLU A 234 -2.37 -22.15 -1.10
CA GLU A 234 -1.91 -23.33 -1.84
C GLU A 234 -2.31 -24.65 -1.16
N ARG A 235 -2.57 -24.64 0.16
CA ARG A 235 -3.07 -25.80 0.92
C ARG A 235 -4.59 -25.80 1.11
N PHE A 236 -5.31 -24.89 0.46
CA PHE A 236 -6.76 -24.85 0.54
C PHE A 236 -7.38 -26.11 -0.09
N SER A 237 -8.21 -26.81 0.68
CA SER A 237 -8.96 -27.97 0.19
C SER A 237 -10.27 -27.54 -0.48
N GLY A 238 -10.38 -27.70 -1.79
CA GLY A 238 -11.60 -27.40 -2.54
C GLY A 238 -11.33 -27.07 -4.00
N THR A 239 -12.38 -26.70 -4.74
CA THR A 239 -12.24 -26.17 -6.10
C THR A 239 -11.72 -24.74 -6.08
N SER A 240 -11.24 -24.26 -7.22
CA SER A 240 -10.80 -22.87 -7.40
C SER A 240 -11.92 -21.87 -7.03
N GLU A 241 -13.17 -22.16 -7.39
CA GLU A 241 -14.32 -21.31 -7.08
C GLU A 241 -14.61 -21.26 -5.57
N GLN A 242 -14.44 -22.37 -4.86
CA GLN A 242 -14.60 -22.41 -3.41
C GLN A 242 -13.50 -21.60 -2.71
N LYS A 243 -12.28 -21.67 -3.25
CA LYS A 243 -11.14 -20.89 -2.77
C LYS A 243 -11.35 -19.40 -2.99
N ASP A 244 -11.85 -19.00 -4.16
CA ASP A 244 -12.22 -17.61 -4.46
C ASP A 244 -13.30 -17.09 -3.51
N ALA A 245 -14.36 -17.88 -3.31
CA ALA A 245 -15.44 -17.53 -2.39
C ALA A 245 -14.91 -17.38 -0.94
N HIS A 246 -14.01 -18.26 -0.51
CA HIS A 246 -13.36 -18.16 0.80
C HIS A 246 -12.56 -16.87 0.94
N VAL A 247 -11.71 -16.53 -0.04
CA VAL A 247 -10.92 -15.28 0.01
C VAL A 247 -11.82 -14.04 0.06
N ILE A 248 -12.86 -14.00 -0.80
CA ILE A 248 -13.81 -12.88 -0.81
C ILE A 248 -14.52 -12.74 0.54
N GLU A 249 -14.94 -13.84 1.14
CA GLU A 249 -15.59 -13.82 2.45
C GLU A 249 -14.64 -13.34 3.54
N THR A 250 -13.40 -13.86 3.56
CA THR A 250 -12.36 -13.38 4.48
C THR A 250 -12.15 -11.88 4.35
N LEU A 251 -12.00 -11.35 3.13
CA LEU A 251 -11.84 -9.91 2.88
C LEU A 251 -13.03 -9.06 3.38
N LYS A 252 -14.26 -9.57 3.28
CA LYS A 252 -15.44 -8.89 3.83
C LYS A 252 -15.40 -8.85 5.35
N THR A 253 -15.08 -9.96 6.01
CA THR A 253 -15.02 -10.01 7.48
C THR A 253 -14.00 -9.01 8.03
N LEU A 254 -12.86 -8.85 7.34
CA LEU A 254 -11.79 -7.92 7.71
C LEU A 254 -12.24 -6.46 7.71
N GLN A 255 -13.24 -6.05 6.93
CA GLN A 255 -13.74 -4.67 6.93
C GLN A 255 -14.27 -4.22 8.31
N THR A 256 -14.70 -5.17 9.14
CA THR A 256 -15.26 -4.89 10.48
C THR A 256 -14.30 -5.23 11.63
N ALA A 257 -13.15 -5.83 11.35
CA ALA A 257 -12.21 -6.34 12.35
C ALA A 257 -11.48 -5.23 13.15
N LYS A 258 -11.49 -3.98 12.66
CA LYS A 258 -10.77 -2.84 13.25
C LYS A 258 -9.29 -3.13 13.53
N LYS A 259 -8.61 -3.79 12.59
CA LYS A 259 -7.17 -4.08 12.68
C LYS A 259 -6.42 -3.33 11.60
N ALA A 260 -5.48 -2.48 11.99
CA ALA A 260 -4.68 -1.68 11.06
C ALA A 260 -3.21 -2.11 11.09
N LEU A 261 -2.58 -2.09 9.92
CA LEU A 261 -1.14 -2.28 9.77
C LEU A 261 -0.51 -0.95 9.35
N ILE A 262 0.40 -0.40 10.15
CA ILE A 262 1.16 0.80 9.79
C ILE A 262 2.58 0.39 9.41
N LEU A 263 2.98 0.68 8.18
CA LEU A 263 4.32 0.35 7.69
C LEU A 263 4.99 1.58 7.10
N PHE A 264 6.30 1.64 7.24
CA PHE A 264 7.09 2.59 6.48
C PHE A 264 7.38 2.06 5.10
N ASN A 265 7.37 2.95 4.11
CA ASN A 265 7.68 2.61 2.74
C ASN A 265 8.71 3.54 2.11
N SER A 266 9.36 3.02 1.07
CA SER A 266 10.19 3.80 0.17
C SER A 266 9.37 4.88 -0.54
N HIS A 267 10.05 5.90 -1.04
CA HIS A 267 9.43 7.01 -1.74
C HIS A 267 8.38 6.62 -2.81
N MET A 268 7.20 7.24 -2.72
CA MET A 268 5.98 6.92 -3.50
C MET A 268 5.55 8.02 -4.50
N GLY A 269 6.42 8.98 -4.79
CA GLY A 269 6.08 10.18 -5.55
C GLY A 269 5.68 11.35 -4.65
N GLY A 270 5.27 12.47 -5.26
CA GLY A 270 4.77 13.61 -4.49
C GLY A 270 5.84 14.39 -3.72
N HIS A 271 7.10 14.42 -4.17
CA HIS A 271 8.21 15.18 -3.58
C HIS A 271 7.94 16.65 -3.27
N ARG A 272 6.90 17.26 -3.86
CA ARG A 272 6.51 18.62 -3.49
C ARG A 272 5.97 18.65 -2.05
N TYR A 273 5.23 17.63 -1.66
CA TYR A 273 4.63 17.44 -0.36
C TYR A 273 5.54 16.64 0.59
N ALA A 274 5.25 16.68 1.90
CA ALA A 274 5.90 15.84 2.90
C ALA A 274 4.87 15.08 3.74
N GLY A 275 5.29 13.99 4.38
CA GLY A 275 4.36 13.12 5.12
C GLY A 275 3.42 12.34 4.22
N ASN A 276 3.89 11.95 3.04
CA ASN A 276 3.09 11.17 2.08
C ASN A 276 2.62 9.85 2.72
N CYS A 277 1.31 9.63 2.67
CA CYS A 277 0.62 8.50 3.27
C CYS A 277 -0.31 7.85 2.25
N ILE A 278 -0.41 6.52 2.27
CA ILE A 278 -1.42 5.76 1.51
C ILE A 278 -2.22 4.95 2.50
N VAL A 279 -3.54 5.07 2.42
CA VAL A 279 -4.47 4.24 3.20
C VAL A 279 -5.14 3.28 2.23
N SER A 280 -4.75 2.01 2.31
CA SER A 280 -5.34 0.93 1.55
C SER A 280 -6.41 0.25 2.40
N TYR A 281 -7.59 0.00 1.84
CA TYR A 281 -8.65 -0.79 2.44
C TYR A 281 -9.39 -1.54 1.34
N TYR A 282 -9.88 -2.73 1.64
CA TYR A 282 -10.66 -3.51 0.69
C TYR A 282 -12.07 -2.95 0.63
N ILE A 283 -12.54 -2.61 -0.58
CA ILE A 283 -13.93 -2.25 -0.85
C ILE A 283 -14.52 -3.35 -1.73
N ASN A 284 -15.62 -3.94 -1.30
CA ASN A 284 -16.38 -4.85 -2.16
C ASN A 284 -17.10 -4.01 -3.23
N SER A 285 -16.44 -3.76 -4.35
CA SER A 285 -17.01 -3.00 -5.47
C SER A 285 -17.85 -3.85 -6.43
N PHE A 286 -18.26 -5.07 -6.05
CA PHE A 286 -19.28 -5.83 -6.77
C PHE A 286 -20.66 -5.59 -6.15
N VAL A 287 -21.17 -4.37 -6.32
CA VAL A 287 -22.62 -4.15 -6.40
C VAL A 287 -22.91 -3.96 -7.88
N PRO A 288 -23.48 -4.95 -8.58
CA PRO A 288 -24.05 -4.71 -9.89
C PRO A 288 -25.00 -3.52 -9.78
N ARG A 289 -24.84 -2.52 -10.65
CA ARG A 289 -25.60 -1.26 -10.69
C ARG A 289 -27.14 -1.43 -10.76
N ALA A 290 -27.64 -2.66 -10.77
CA ALA A 290 -29.04 -3.05 -10.88
C ALA A 290 -29.83 -3.05 -9.56
N GLN A 291 -29.21 -2.81 -8.40
CA GLN A 291 -29.92 -2.82 -7.10
C GLN A 291 -29.97 -1.48 -6.34
N MET A 292 -29.75 -0.34 -7.01
CA MET A 292 -29.92 0.99 -6.38
C MET A 292 -31.23 1.70 -6.75
N ASN A 293 -32.20 0.98 -7.30
CA ASN A 293 -33.56 1.48 -7.56
C ASN A 293 -34.60 0.57 -6.88
N GLU A 294 -34.59 0.53 -5.54
CA GLU A 294 -35.77 0.24 -4.71
C GLU A 294 -35.75 1.17 -3.49
#